data_AF-A0A9E3BEV5-F1
#
_entry.id   AF-A0A9E3BEV5-F1
#
_cell.length_a   1.000
_cell.length_b   1.000
_cell.length_c   1.000
_cell.angle_alpha   90.00
_cell.angle_beta   90.00
_cell.angle_gamma   90.00
#
_symmetry.space_group_name_H-M   'P 1'
#
loop_
_entity.id
_entity.type
_entity.pdbx_description
1 polymer ?
#
loop_
_entity_poly.entity_id
_entity_poly.type
_entity_poly.pdbx_seq_one_letter_code
_entity_poly.pdbx_strand_id
1 'polypeptide(L)'
;DVAIHAIRMPTPYQMMTDFTFDGVTPFGDAYKSRPSDAPDALDAALANAPSGSIVRGEVYWEAYRDPVSTVVLLDKKSGYHLAQWNL
;
A
#
# COMPACT_ATOMS: atom_id res chain seq x y z
N ASP A 1 -7.46 4.66 5.48
CA ASP A 1 -6.17 5.23 5.93
C ASP A 1 -5.17 4.11 6.18
N VAL A 2 -4.11 4.10 5.37
CA VAL A 2 -2.87 3.35 5.62
C VAL A 2 -1.78 4.35 6.00
N ALA A 3 -1.15 4.13 7.17
CA ALA A 3 -0.03 4.93 7.66
C ALA A 3 1.26 4.12 7.64
N ILE A 4 2.30 4.65 7.00
CA ILE A 4 3.59 3.97 6.83
C ILE A 4 4.70 4.86 7.39
N HIS A 5 5.52 4.28 8.26
CA HIS A 5 6.71 4.94 8.79
C HIS A 5 7.96 4.44 8.07
N ALA A 6 8.60 5.33 7.31
CA ALA A 6 9.82 5.01 6.58
C ALA A 6 11.02 5.09 7.53
N ILE A 7 11.44 3.98 8.15
CA ILE A 7 12.58 4.01 9.09
C ILE A 7 13.88 4.35 8.36
N ARG A 8 14.19 3.61 7.30
CA ARG A 8 15.40 3.79 6.49
C ARG A 8 15.15 3.39 5.05
N MET A 9 15.39 4.32 4.12
CA MET A 9 15.25 4.07 2.69
C MET A 9 16.52 4.52 1.95
N PRO A 10 17.03 3.74 0.99
CA PRO A 10 18.16 4.15 0.16
C PRO A 10 17.84 5.40 -0.68
N THR A 11 16.61 5.49 -1.19
CA THR A 11 16.08 6.63 -1.93
C THR A 11 14.61 6.87 -1.58
N PRO A 12 14.10 8.13 -1.62
CA PRO A 12 12.72 8.44 -1.23
C PRO A 12 11.64 7.73 -2.05
N TYR A 13 11.87 7.51 -3.35
CA TYR A 13 10.92 6.88 -4.27
C TYR A 13 10.95 5.35 -4.22
N GLN A 14 11.91 4.75 -3.51
CA GLN A 14 12.10 3.30 -3.45
C GLN A 14 10.86 2.57 -2.89
N MET A 15 10.16 3.19 -1.94
CA MET A 15 8.98 2.59 -1.33
C MET A 15 7.85 2.39 -2.35
N MET A 16 7.68 3.32 -3.29
CA MET A 16 6.69 3.21 -4.35
C MET A 16 7.02 2.09 -5.35
N THR A 17 8.30 1.80 -5.57
CA THR A 17 8.73 0.76 -6.53
C THR A 17 8.74 -0.63 -5.92
N ASP A 18 9.15 -0.73 -4.66
CA ASP A 18 9.45 -2.00 -3.99
C ASP A 18 8.22 -2.56 -3.27
N PHE A 19 7.23 -1.73 -2.96
CA PHE A 19 6.02 -2.15 -2.27
C PHE A 19 4.83 -2.27 -3.21
N THR A 20 3.94 -3.20 -2.86
CA THR A 20 2.60 -3.32 -3.46
C THR A 20 1.60 -3.59 -2.36
N PHE A 21 0.35 -3.23 -2.58
CA PHE A 21 -0.72 -3.42 -1.61
C PHE A 21 -1.78 -4.34 -2.21
N ASP A 22 -2.18 -5.34 -1.44
CA ASP A 22 -3.28 -6.23 -1.80
C ASP A 22 -4.45 -6.01 -0.83
N GLY A 23 -5.61 -5.72 -1.39
CA GLY A 23 -6.87 -5.64 -0.66
C GLY A 23 -7.51 -7.03 -0.59
N VAL A 24 -7.54 -7.62 0.60
CA VAL A 24 -8.08 -8.96 0.86
C VAL A 24 -9.52 -8.87 1.39
N THR A 25 -10.42 -9.63 0.75
CA THR A 25 -11.82 -9.77 1.18
C THR A 25 -11.93 -10.73 2.37
N PRO A 26 -13.04 -10.69 3.13
CA PRO A 26 -13.26 -11.64 4.23
C PRO A 26 -13.22 -13.11 3.81
N PHE A 27 -13.42 -13.38 2.52
CA PHE A 27 -13.47 -14.73 1.94
C PHE A 27 -12.12 -15.16 1.32
N GLY A 28 -11.09 -14.32 1.40
CA GLY A 28 -9.73 -14.63 0.95
C GLY A 28 -9.42 -14.29 -0.51
N ASP A 29 -10.32 -13.62 -1.23
CA ASP A 29 -10.01 -13.05 -2.55
C ASP A 29 -9.12 -11.81 -2.37
N ALA A 30 -8.04 -11.69 -3.15
CA ALA A 30 -7.11 -10.56 -3.10
C ALA A 30 -7.20 -9.69 -4.36
N TYR A 31 -7.36 -8.38 -4.18
CA TYR A 31 -7.34 -7.39 -5.25
C TYR A 31 -6.03 -6.62 -5.23
N LYS A 32 -5.36 -6.56 -6.39
CA LYS A 32 -4.14 -5.77 -6.53
C LYS A 32 -4.48 -4.28 -6.51
N SER A 33 -3.68 -3.51 -5.76
CA SER A 33 -3.75 -2.05 -5.79
C SER A 33 -3.56 -1.52 -7.21
N ARG A 34 -4.28 -0.44 -7.53
CA ARG A 34 -4.11 0.30 -8.77
C ARG A 34 -3.72 1.75 -8.51
N PRO A 35 -2.94 2.36 -9.43
CA PRO A 35 -2.73 3.79 -9.44
C PRO A 35 -4.08 4.51 -9.50
N SER A 36 -4.18 5.59 -8.72
CA SER A 36 -5.35 6.46 -8.68
C SER A 36 -4.87 7.91 -8.73
N ASP A 37 -5.60 8.74 -9.46
CA ASP A 37 -5.38 10.20 -9.50
C ASP A 37 -6.06 10.92 -8.33
N ALA A 38 -6.61 10.18 -7.36
CA ALA A 38 -7.20 10.74 -6.16
C ALA A 38 -6.15 11.51 -5.34
N PRO A 39 -6.50 12.67 -4.76
CA PRO A 39 -5.54 13.52 -4.05
C PRO A 39 -4.95 12.86 -2.78
N ASP A 40 -5.65 11.87 -2.25
CA ASP A 40 -5.30 11.05 -1.08
C ASP A 40 -4.65 9.71 -1.46
N ALA A 41 -4.34 9.48 -2.74
CA ALA A 41 -3.67 8.26 -3.18
C ALA A 41 -2.29 8.09 -2.52
N LEU A 42 -2.10 6.94 -1.88
CA LEU A 42 -0.87 6.60 -1.16
C LEU A 42 0.37 6.58 -2.07
N ASP A 43 0.18 6.25 -3.35
CA ASP A 43 1.25 6.25 -4.36
C ASP A 43 1.98 7.59 -4.44
N ALA A 44 1.23 8.70 -4.43
CA ALA A 44 1.80 10.05 -4.48
C ALA A 44 2.59 10.38 -3.21
N ALA A 45 2.11 9.92 -2.05
CA ALA A 45 2.76 10.11 -0.76
C ALA A 45 4.06 9.28 -0.66
N LEU A 46 4.05 8.04 -1.16
CA LEU A 46 5.21 7.14 -1.15
C LEU A 46 6.32 7.60 -2.10
N ALA A 47 5.97 8.24 -3.21
CA ALA A 47 6.95 8.72 -4.20
C ALA A 47 7.96 9.72 -3.62
N ASN A 48 7.55 10.51 -2.62
CA ASN A 48 8.37 11.57 -2.02
C ASN A 48 8.63 11.36 -0.53
N ALA A 49 8.44 10.15 0.00
CA ALA A 49 8.58 9.87 1.43
C ALA A 49 10.04 10.04 1.91
N PRO A 50 10.36 11.05 2.73
CA PRO A 50 11.70 11.17 3.31
C PRO A 50 11.98 10.02 4.29
N SER A 51 13.25 9.65 4.44
CA SER A 51 13.64 8.74 5.53
C SER A 51 13.32 9.37 6.89
N GLY A 52 12.76 8.59 7.79
CA GLY A 52 12.25 9.02 9.09
C GLY A 52 10.86 9.65 9.06
N SER A 53 10.20 9.75 7.90
CA SER A 53 8.85 10.34 7.79
C SER A 53 7.74 9.32 8.05
N ILE A 54 6.54 9.85 8.33
CA ILE A 54 5.30 9.08 8.30
C ILE A 54 4.48 9.60 7.13
N VAL A 55 4.14 8.71 6.20
CA VAL A 55 3.23 9.01 5.10
C VAL A 55 1.89 8.32 5.34
N ARG A 56 0.82 8.98 4.92
CA ARG A 56 -0.55 8.47 5.01
C ARG A 56 -1.23 8.62 3.67
N GLY A 57 -2.13 7.70 3.37
CA GLY A 57 -2.96 7.77 2.17
C GLY A 57 -3.93 6.62 2.10
N GLU A 58 -4.71 6.63 1.02
CA GLU A 58 -5.65 5.59 0.66
C GLU A 58 -5.08 4.75 -0.49
N VAL A 59 -5.40 3.45 -0.45
CA VAL A 59 -5.05 2.50 -1.49
C VAL A 59 -6.32 2.16 -2.24
N TYR A 60 -6.25 2.17 -3.56
CA TYR A 60 -7.41 1.92 -4.42
C TYR A 60 -7.28 0.58 -5.13
N TRP A 61 -8.40 -0.11 -5.28
CA TRP A 61 -8.53 -1.37 -6.00
C TRP A 61 -9.91 -1.43 -6.65
N GLU A 62 -10.00 -2.19 -7.74
CA GLU A 62 -11.28 -2.52 -8.36
C GLU A 62 -11.90 -3.71 -7.62
N ALA A 63 -12.76 -3.43 -6.65
CA ALA A 63 -13.54 -4.46 -5.97
C ALA A 63 -14.64 -4.97 -6.92
N TYR A 64 -14.56 -6.24 -7.32
CA TYR A 64 -15.52 -6.85 -8.25
C TYR A 64 -16.47 -7.85 -7.58
N ARG A 65 -16.19 -8.29 -6.35
CA ARG A 65 -16.99 -9.32 -5.66
C ARG A 65 -17.46 -8.86 -4.29
N ASP A 66 -16.52 -8.61 -3.40
CA ASP A 66 -16.78 -8.30 -1.99
C ASP A 66 -15.97 -7.07 -1.56
N PRO A 67 -16.41 -6.34 -0.53
CA PRO A 67 -15.60 -5.26 0.03
C PRO A 67 -14.31 -5.81 0.61
N VAL A 68 -13.24 -5.02 0.47
CA VAL A 68 -11.96 -5.33 1.12
C VAL A 68 -12.11 -5.13 2.62
N SER A 69 -11.57 -6.09 3.37
CA SER A 69 -11.59 -6.10 4.84
C SER A 69 -10.21 -5.96 5.45
N THR A 70 -9.18 -6.18 4.64
CA THR A 70 -7.80 -6.19 5.10
C THR A 70 -6.90 -5.71 3.97
N VAL A 71 -5.97 -4.83 4.29
CA VAL A 71 -4.92 -4.37 3.38
C VAL A 71 -3.62 -5.03 3.79
N VAL A 72 -2.94 -5.68 2.86
CA VAL A 72 -1.64 -6.30 3.07
C VAL A 72 -0.60 -5.54 2.29
N LEU A 73 0.46 -5.09 2.97
CA LEU A 73 1.67 -4.59 2.33
C LEU A 73 2.59 -5.76 2.01
N LEU A 74 3.00 -5.83 0.76
CA LEU A 74 3.85 -6.86 0.20
C LEU A 74 5.12 -6.25 -0.37
N ASP A 75 6.23 -6.96 -0.20
CA ASP A 75 7.42 -6.72 -1.00
C ASP A 75 7.17 -7.23 -2.43
N LYS A 76 7.21 -6.33 -3.42
CA LYS A 76 6.90 -6.62 -4.82
C LYS A 76 7.86 -7.63 -5.45
N LYS A 77 9.11 -7.68 -4.98
CA LYS A 77 10.16 -8.54 -5.54
C LYS A 77 10.04 -9.99 -5.04
N SER A 78 9.76 -10.17 -3.76
CA SER A 78 9.74 -11.46 -3.08
C SER A 78 8.34 -11.99 -2.79
N GLY A 79 7.32 -11.13 -2.77
CA GLY A 79 5.97 -11.45 -2.36
C GLY A 79 5.81 -11.60 -0.84
N TYR A 80 6.81 -11.24 -0.03
CA TYR A 80 6.70 -11.35 1.42
C TYR A 80 5.68 -10.36 1.98
N HIS A 81 4.83 -10.84 2.88
CA HIS A 81 3.97 -9.99 3.72
C HIS A 81 4.86 -9.19 4.68
N LEU A 82 4.85 -7.87 4.54
CA LEU A 82 5.59 -6.95 5.41
C LEU A 82 4.71 -6.38 6.52
N ALA A 83 3.44 -6.06 6.20
CA ALA A 83 2.50 -5.52 7.17
C ALA A 83 1.05 -5.78 6.75
N GLN A 84 0.12 -5.62 7.69
CA GLN A 84 -1.31 -5.81 7.48
C GLN A 84 -2.11 -4.77 8.29
N TRP A 85 -3.16 -4.22 7.68
CA TRP A 85 -4.16 -3.36 8.31
C TRP A 85 -5.54 -4.00 8.14
N ASN A 86 -6.29 -4.12 9.22
CA ASN A 86 -7.70 -4.51 9.15
C ASN A 86 -8.55 -3.25 9.07
N LEU A 87 -9.52 -3.23 8.16
CA LEU A 87 -10.42 -2.10 7.91
C LEU A 87 -11.64 -2.13 8.86
#